data_AF-A0A3E2HG20-F1
#
_entry.id   AF-A0A3E2HG20-F1
#
_cell.length_a   1.000
_cell.length_b   1.000
_cell.length_c   1.000
_cell.angle_alpha   90.00
_cell.angle_beta   90.00
_cell.angle_gamma   90.00
#
_symmetry.space_group_name_H-M   'P 1'
#
loop_
_entity.id
_entity.type
_entity.pdbx_description
1 polymer ?
#
loop_
_entity_poly.entity_id
_entity_poly.type
_entity_poly.pdbx_seq_one_letter_code
_entity_poly.pdbx_strand_id
1 'polypeptide(L)'
;MLFLSRRPSRDPVLYEPLNEEKNDGDAHPYAREPSSRRGNFWDLRFDFWALLACIFASITVVLLGVLYRQHILLTRGPSYEHGFATELATSRSTVELVDIHFTGELAVENGQWIRRVNNSNIQYTGPPSDAIDKAWANLIQPINIDLEEDEAEGIQDTLNIVRMAVYRDYYLFPDDPSKREFTWIHLDFVRQAVQCHADMTPMKWFWSDTRKEAVLKPEAPHTCRKWDNIQQWAMDRIHVLTEVEKAKIQPRPTHGTWIP
;
A
#
# COMPACT_ATOMS: atom_id res chain seq x y z
N MET A 1 -31.48 50.96 45.86
CA MET A 1 -32.02 52.34 45.80
C MET A 1 -33.11 52.37 44.75
N LEU A 2 -34.36 52.50 45.20
CA LEU A 2 -35.54 52.73 44.38
C LEU A 2 -35.50 54.16 43.85
N PHE A 3 -35.87 54.38 42.58
CA PHE A 3 -36.44 55.66 42.16
C PHE A 3 -37.64 55.43 41.25
N LEU A 4 -38.81 55.62 41.87
CA LEU A 4 -40.11 55.89 41.28
C LEU A 4 -40.11 57.27 40.60
N SER A 5 -41.12 57.49 39.75
CA SER A 5 -41.79 58.78 39.44
C SER A 5 -41.91 58.99 37.93
N ARG A 6 -43.03 59.40 37.31
CA ARG A 6 -44.42 59.73 37.68
C ARG A 6 -45.17 59.81 36.34
N ARG A 7 -46.44 59.40 36.28
CA ARG A 7 -47.36 59.79 35.21
C ARG A 7 -48.00 61.16 35.54
N PRO A 8 -48.29 62.02 34.56
CA PRO A 8 -49.41 62.96 34.63
C PRO A 8 -50.48 62.54 33.61
N SER A 9 -51.71 62.24 34.04
CA SER A 9 -52.83 63.12 34.41
C SER A 9 -53.81 63.23 33.24
N ARG A 10 -54.95 62.53 33.37
CA ARG A 10 -56.15 62.70 32.57
C ARG A 10 -56.99 63.77 33.26
N ASP A 11 -57.35 64.83 32.55
CA ASP A 11 -58.53 65.63 32.86
C ASP A 11 -59.56 65.47 31.73
N PRO A 12 -60.86 65.35 32.05
CA PRO A 12 -61.93 65.09 31.09
C PRO A 12 -62.51 66.41 30.58
N VAL A 13 -62.68 66.55 29.26
CA VAL A 13 -63.50 67.65 28.71
C VAL A 13 -64.90 67.13 28.42
N LEU A 14 -65.86 67.85 29.00
CA LEU A 14 -67.30 67.63 29.01
C LEU A 14 -67.91 67.51 27.61
N TYR A 15 -68.91 66.64 27.51
CA TYR A 15 -69.90 66.61 26.45
C TYR A 15 -70.91 67.75 26.62
N GLU A 16 -71.27 68.41 25.53
CA GLU A 16 -72.53 69.14 25.39
C GLU A 16 -73.16 68.74 24.04
N PRO A 17 -74.43 68.27 24.01
CA PRO A 17 -75.04 67.71 22.80
C PRO A 17 -75.77 68.80 22.01
N LEU A 18 -75.60 68.82 20.69
CA LEU A 18 -76.50 69.56 19.81
C LEU A 18 -77.16 68.60 18.83
N ASN A 19 -78.39 68.25 19.24
CA ASN A 19 -79.62 68.04 18.48
C ASN A 19 -79.64 67.11 17.26
N GLU A 20 -80.53 66.13 17.40
CA GLU A 20 -81.11 65.27 16.39
C GLU A 20 -81.53 66.02 15.12
N GLU A 21 -81.07 65.52 13.98
CA GLU A 21 -81.92 65.48 12.78
C GLU A 21 -81.85 64.06 12.22
N LYS A 22 -82.94 63.33 12.47
CA LYS A 22 -83.21 62.00 11.93
C LYS A 22 -83.84 62.21 10.55
N ASN A 23 -83.10 61.87 9.48
CA ASN A 23 -83.69 61.66 8.17
C ASN A 23 -83.61 60.17 7.82
N ASP A 24 -84.80 59.58 7.76
CA ASP A 24 -85.09 58.23 7.29
C ASP A 24 -84.83 58.10 5.79
N GLY A 25 -84.41 56.91 5.36
CA GLY A 25 -84.53 56.47 3.96
C GLY A 25 -83.19 56.17 3.30
N ASP A 26 -82.78 54.90 3.32
CA ASP A 26 -82.66 54.07 2.10
C ASP A 26 -81.82 52.81 2.37
N ALA A 27 -82.43 51.66 2.09
CA ALA A 27 -81.80 50.36 2.15
C ALA A 27 -80.94 50.13 0.89
N HIS A 28 -79.68 49.68 1.05
CA HIS A 28 -78.99 48.94 0.00
C HIS A 28 -78.20 47.73 0.56
N PRO A 29 -78.43 46.52 0.01
CA PRO A 29 -77.80 45.28 0.46
C PRO A 29 -76.58 44.91 -0.40
N TYR A 30 -75.68 44.10 0.17
CA TYR A 30 -74.53 43.43 -0.48
C TYR A 30 -73.34 44.30 -0.92
N ALA A 31 -72.29 44.31 -0.09
CA ALA A 31 -70.91 44.30 -0.56
C ALA A 31 -70.12 43.25 0.24
N ARG A 32 -69.86 42.11 -0.41
CA ARG A 32 -68.99 41.03 0.07
C ARG A 32 -67.55 41.55 0.01
N GLU A 33 -66.87 41.69 1.15
CA GLU A 33 -65.44 41.99 1.17
C GLU A 33 -64.67 40.88 0.43
N PRO A 34 -63.76 41.21 -0.51
CA PRO A 34 -62.87 40.20 -1.07
C PRO A 34 -61.81 39.87 -0.01
N SER A 35 -61.89 38.66 0.54
CA SER A 35 -60.81 38.05 1.30
C SER A 35 -59.50 38.17 0.51
N SER A 36 -58.50 38.79 1.13
CA SER A 36 -57.17 38.98 0.53
C SER A 36 -56.61 37.66 0.00
N ARG A 37 -56.48 37.52 -1.32
CA ARG A 37 -55.49 36.61 -1.88
C ARG A 37 -54.13 37.30 -1.73
N ARG A 38 -53.49 37.14 -0.55
CA ARG A 38 -52.03 37.29 -0.46
C ARG A 38 -51.44 36.18 -1.31
N GLY A 39 -51.14 36.51 -2.56
CA GLY A 39 -50.44 35.61 -3.46
C GLY A 39 -49.12 35.16 -2.82
N ASN A 40 -48.86 33.87 -2.96
CA ASN A 40 -47.81 33.04 -2.38
C ASN A 40 -46.37 33.45 -2.80
N PHE A 41 -46.00 34.71 -2.61
CA PHE A 41 -44.66 35.21 -2.94
C PHE A 41 -43.58 34.55 -2.07
N TRP A 42 -43.93 34.18 -0.83
CA TRP A 42 -43.04 33.49 0.10
C TRP A 42 -42.85 32.00 -0.24
N ASP A 43 -43.87 31.32 -0.79
CA ASP A 43 -43.78 29.89 -1.16
C ASP A 43 -42.89 29.70 -2.40
N LEU A 44 -43.05 30.53 -3.44
CA LEU A 44 -42.19 30.48 -4.64
C LEU A 44 -40.72 30.74 -4.33
N ARG A 45 -40.43 31.62 -3.36
CA ARG A 45 -39.08 31.90 -2.90
C ARG A 45 -38.52 30.70 -2.14
N PHE A 46 -39.31 30.07 -1.27
CA PHE A 46 -38.91 28.88 -0.52
C PHE A 46 -38.66 27.67 -1.45
N ASP A 47 -39.56 27.43 -2.41
CA ASP A 47 -39.43 26.36 -3.40
C ASP A 47 -38.16 26.52 -4.26
N PHE A 48 -37.81 27.75 -4.64
CA PHE A 48 -36.58 28.04 -5.37
C PHE A 48 -35.31 27.68 -4.57
N TRP A 49 -35.24 28.07 -3.29
CA TRP A 49 -34.10 27.73 -2.43
C TRP A 49 -34.03 26.24 -2.11
N ALA A 50 -35.18 25.58 -1.95
CA ALA A 50 -35.25 24.13 -1.75
C ALA A 50 -34.75 23.36 -2.99
N LEU A 51 -35.17 23.76 -4.20
CA LEU A 51 -34.67 23.17 -5.45
C LEU A 51 -33.16 23.39 -5.63
N LEU A 52 -32.66 24.59 -5.36
CA LEU A 52 -31.23 24.89 -5.44
C LEU A 52 -30.42 24.07 -4.43
N ALA A 53 -30.92 23.90 -3.21
CA ALA A 53 -30.29 23.06 -2.19
C ALA A 53 -30.27 21.57 -2.60
N CYS A 54 -31.36 21.06 -3.20
CA CYS A 54 -31.41 19.69 -3.73
C CYS A 54 -30.45 19.49 -4.92
N ILE A 55 -30.34 20.48 -5.80
CA ILE A 55 -29.36 20.45 -6.91
C ILE A 55 -27.94 20.47 -6.36
N PHE A 56 -27.64 21.36 -5.41
CA PHE A 56 -26.32 21.43 -4.79
C PHE A 56 -25.97 20.13 -4.05
N ALA A 57 -26.92 19.56 -3.29
CA ALA A 57 -26.74 18.30 -2.59
C ALA A 57 -26.51 17.14 -3.56
N SER A 58 -27.28 17.06 -4.66
CA SER A 58 -27.10 16.00 -5.66
C SER A 58 -25.74 16.13 -6.39
N ILE A 59 -25.34 17.34 -6.78
CA ILE A 59 -24.01 17.61 -7.34
C ILE A 59 -22.93 17.21 -6.34
N THR A 60 -23.09 17.56 -5.06
CA THR A 60 -22.12 17.20 -4.01
C THR A 60 -21.99 15.68 -3.87
N VAL A 61 -23.09 14.93 -3.84
CA VAL A 61 -23.07 13.46 -3.78
C VAL A 61 -22.38 12.87 -5.01
N VAL A 62 -22.68 13.38 -6.21
CA VAL A 62 -22.04 12.92 -7.45
C VAL A 62 -20.54 13.21 -7.43
N LEU A 63 -20.13 14.41 -7.02
CA LEU A 63 -18.72 14.78 -6.89
C LEU A 63 -17.99 13.90 -5.86
N LEU A 64 -18.59 13.66 -4.70
CA LEU A 64 -18.03 12.73 -3.70
C LEU A 64 -17.91 11.32 -4.25
N GLY A 65 -18.90 10.84 -5.02
CA GLY A 65 -18.83 9.54 -5.70
C GLY A 65 -17.68 9.46 -6.72
N VAL A 66 -17.50 10.51 -7.52
CA VAL A 66 -16.38 10.60 -8.50
C VAL A 66 -15.04 10.62 -7.78
N LEU A 67 -14.89 11.45 -6.75
CA LEU A 67 -13.67 11.55 -5.94
C LEU A 67 -13.37 10.23 -5.21
N TYR A 68 -14.38 9.55 -4.69
CA TYR A 68 -14.23 8.25 -4.06
C TYR A 68 -13.78 7.17 -5.06
N ARG A 69 -14.38 7.16 -6.27
CA ARG A 69 -13.96 6.24 -7.33
C ARG A 69 -12.53 6.53 -7.77
N GLN A 70 -12.16 7.79 -7.95
CA GLN A 70 -10.78 8.19 -8.28
C GLN A 70 -9.81 7.81 -7.16
N HIS A 71 -10.18 8.04 -5.90
CA HIS A 71 -9.40 7.62 -4.74
C HIS A 71 -9.16 6.11 -4.76
N ILE A 72 -10.19 5.29 -4.97
CA ILE A 72 -10.03 3.84 -5.08
C ILE A 72 -9.08 3.47 -6.23
N LEU A 73 -9.27 4.05 -7.42
CA LEU A 73 -8.44 3.73 -8.58
C LEU A 73 -6.97 4.13 -8.37
N LEU A 74 -6.72 5.25 -7.70
CA LEU A 74 -5.37 5.74 -7.40
C LEU A 74 -4.70 5.01 -6.24
N THR A 75 -5.47 4.59 -5.23
CA THR A 75 -4.93 3.96 -4.01
C THR A 75 -4.89 2.44 -4.06
N ARG A 76 -5.68 1.81 -4.94
CA ARG A 76 -5.68 0.34 -5.13
C ARG A 76 -5.12 -0.09 -6.49
N GLY A 77 -4.39 0.80 -7.16
CA GLY A 77 -3.67 0.46 -8.37
C GLY A 77 -2.53 -0.54 -8.12
N PRO A 78 -1.96 -1.11 -9.20
CA PRO A 78 -0.79 -1.96 -9.09
C PRO A 78 0.36 -1.22 -8.40
N SER A 79 0.93 -1.82 -7.37
CA SER A 79 1.91 -1.19 -6.49
C SER A 79 2.73 -2.24 -5.74
N TYR A 80 3.75 -1.81 -5.00
CA TYR A 80 4.53 -2.74 -4.18
C TYR A 80 3.66 -3.39 -3.11
N GLU A 81 2.76 -2.63 -2.50
CA GLU A 81 1.86 -3.04 -1.40
C GLU A 81 0.60 -3.82 -1.84
N HIS A 82 0.14 -3.65 -3.09
CA HIS A 82 -1.07 -4.33 -3.59
C HIS A 82 -0.77 -5.38 -4.69
N GLY A 83 0.50 -5.54 -5.06
CA GLY A 83 0.93 -6.39 -6.17
C GLY A 83 0.98 -5.66 -7.51
N PHE A 84 1.83 -6.13 -8.41
CA PHE A 84 2.03 -5.55 -9.75
C PHE A 84 1.08 -6.15 -10.78
N ALA A 85 0.85 -5.42 -11.87
CA ALA A 85 -0.02 -5.85 -12.96
C ALA A 85 0.51 -7.10 -13.69
N THR A 86 1.83 -7.31 -13.65
CA THR A 86 2.55 -8.44 -14.25
C THR A 86 2.58 -9.68 -13.36
N GLU A 87 2.09 -9.59 -12.12
CA GLU A 87 2.06 -10.73 -11.19
C GLU A 87 0.78 -11.55 -11.38
N LEU A 88 0.84 -12.83 -10.99
CA LEU A 88 -0.31 -13.73 -10.96
C LEU A 88 -1.41 -13.15 -10.08
N ALA A 89 -2.65 -13.09 -10.59
CA ALA A 89 -3.76 -12.46 -9.87
C ALA A 89 -4.03 -13.08 -8.49
N THR A 90 -3.79 -14.38 -8.35
CA THR A 90 -3.97 -15.13 -7.10
C THR A 90 -2.88 -14.83 -6.05
N SER A 91 -1.65 -14.51 -6.47
CA SER A 91 -0.55 -14.21 -5.53
C SER A 91 -0.68 -12.83 -4.89
N ARG A 92 -1.31 -11.87 -5.58
CA ARG A 92 -1.48 -10.48 -5.07
C ARG A 92 -2.19 -10.42 -3.72
N SER A 93 -3.12 -11.35 -3.46
CA SER A 93 -3.85 -11.45 -2.19
C SER A 93 -2.98 -11.81 -0.99
N THR A 94 -1.76 -12.29 -1.22
CA THR A 94 -0.80 -12.72 -0.18
C THR A 94 0.20 -11.65 0.21
N VAL A 95 0.20 -10.52 -0.53
CA VAL A 95 1.11 -9.40 -0.29
C VAL A 95 0.77 -8.76 1.06
N GLU A 96 1.72 -8.86 1.98
CA GLU A 96 1.72 -8.20 3.29
C GLU A 96 3.05 -7.47 3.43
N LEU A 97 3.05 -6.24 3.95
CA LEU A 97 4.28 -5.47 4.17
C LEU A 97 4.80 -5.65 5.59
N VAL A 98 6.12 -5.77 5.73
CA VAL A 98 6.85 -5.88 6.99
C VAL A 98 8.13 -5.06 6.93
N ASP A 99 8.52 -4.46 8.05
CA ASP A 99 9.81 -3.80 8.16
C ASP A 99 10.88 -4.81 8.61
N ILE A 100 11.89 -5.01 7.76
CA ILE A 100 12.98 -5.96 8.00
C ILE A 100 14.26 -5.20 8.30
N HIS A 101 14.92 -5.59 9.39
CA HIS A 101 16.29 -5.18 9.68
C HIS A 101 17.23 -6.28 9.23
N PHE A 102 17.93 -6.06 8.11
CA PHE A 102 18.90 -7.03 7.62
C PHE A 102 20.12 -7.11 8.54
N THR A 103 20.70 -8.31 8.62
CA THR A 103 21.89 -8.56 9.46
C THR A 103 23.12 -8.85 8.62
N GLY A 104 24.27 -8.43 9.12
CA GLY A 104 25.55 -8.52 8.42
C GLY A 104 26.41 -7.29 8.62
N GLU A 105 26.34 -6.67 9.80
CA GLU A 105 27.16 -5.53 10.16
C GLU A 105 28.63 -5.91 9.94
N LEU A 106 29.34 -5.13 9.13
CA LEU A 106 30.78 -5.22 9.05
C LEU A 106 31.35 -4.43 10.23
N ALA A 107 31.99 -5.14 11.15
CA ALA A 107 32.77 -4.56 12.20
C ALA A 107 34.25 -4.65 11.87
N VAL A 108 35.02 -3.78 12.49
CA VAL A 108 36.48 -3.81 12.40
C VAL A 108 36.99 -4.21 13.78
N GLU A 109 37.63 -5.37 13.84
CA GLU A 109 38.33 -5.83 15.04
C GLU A 109 39.81 -6.02 14.68
N ASN A 110 40.69 -5.36 15.41
CA ASN A 110 42.15 -5.38 15.19
C ASN A 110 42.59 -5.03 13.75
N GLY A 111 41.86 -4.13 13.08
CA GLY A 111 42.16 -3.69 11.72
C GLY A 111 41.68 -4.66 10.62
N GLN A 112 41.06 -5.78 10.98
CA GLN A 112 40.45 -6.71 10.04
C GLN A 112 38.93 -6.52 9.99
N TRP A 113 38.37 -6.61 8.78
CA TRP A 113 36.93 -6.68 8.61
C TRP A 113 36.41 -8.02 9.09
N ILE A 114 35.48 -7.97 10.04
CA ILE A 114 34.72 -9.12 10.48
C ILE A 114 33.25 -8.85 10.24
N ARG A 115 32.51 -9.86 9.78
CA ARG A 115 31.06 -9.78 9.75
C ARG A 115 30.56 -10.16 11.14
N ARG A 116 29.84 -9.27 11.82
CA ARG A 116 29.14 -9.64 13.05
C ARG A 116 27.94 -10.48 12.67
N VAL A 117 27.99 -11.73 13.12
CA VAL A 117 26.95 -12.71 12.88
C VAL A 117 26.19 -12.92 14.18
N ASN A 118 24.86 -12.82 14.10
CA ASN A 118 24.00 -13.29 15.18
C ASN A 118 23.61 -14.74 14.88
N ASN A 119 24.08 -15.69 15.69
CA ASN A 119 23.85 -17.12 15.50
C ASN A 119 22.37 -17.54 15.67
N SER A 120 21.52 -16.67 16.22
CA SER A 120 20.07 -16.91 16.29
C SER A 120 19.35 -16.65 14.98
N ASN A 121 19.97 -15.93 14.04
CA ASN A 121 19.38 -15.60 12.75
C ASN A 121 19.89 -16.52 11.65
N ILE A 122 19.02 -16.85 10.69
CA ILE A 122 19.40 -17.60 9.49
C ILE A 122 20.46 -16.81 8.73
N GLN A 123 21.52 -17.51 8.32
CA GLN A 123 22.63 -16.92 7.59
C GLN A 123 22.53 -17.27 6.10
N TYR A 124 22.60 -16.24 5.27
CA TYR A 124 22.61 -16.38 3.81
C TYR A 124 23.99 -16.06 3.20
N THR A 125 24.95 -15.58 3.98
CA THR A 125 26.28 -15.20 3.49
C THR A 125 27.39 -15.61 4.45
N GLY A 126 28.59 -15.81 3.93
CA GLY A 126 29.77 -16.26 4.68
C GLY A 126 30.49 -17.41 3.97
N PRO A 127 31.50 -18.02 4.64
CA PRO A 127 32.16 -19.22 4.14
C PRO A 127 31.14 -20.34 3.86
N PRO A 128 31.33 -21.15 2.81
CA PRO A 128 30.46 -22.28 2.48
C PRO A 128 30.20 -23.19 3.69
N SER A 129 28.93 -23.58 3.88
CA SER A 129 28.51 -24.53 4.92
C SER A 129 27.14 -25.10 4.59
N ASP A 130 26.86 -26.32 5.06
CA ASP A 130 25.56 -26.98 4.87
C ASP A 130 24.39 -26.14 5.38
N ALA A 131 24.61 -25.37 6.46
CA ALA A 131 23.60 -24.47 7.01
C ALA A 131 23.24 -23.34 6.04
N ILE A 132 24.23 -22.72 5.40
CA ILE A 132 24.00 -21.68 4.38
C ILE A 132 23.36 -22.29 3.14
N ASP A 133 23.82 -23.46 2.69
CA ASP A 133 23.26 -24.12 1.51
C ASP A 133 21.78 -24.48 1.72
N LYS A 134 21.43 -24.99 2.91
CA LYS A 134 20.04 -25.26 3.30
C LYS A 134 19.21 -23.97 3.40
N ALA A 135 19.78 -22.89 3.95
CA ALA A 135 19.10 -21.61 4.03
C ALA A 135 18.73 -21.08 2.63
N TRP A 136 19.66 -21.17 1.68
CA TRP A 136 19.40 -20.80 0.29
C TRP A 136 18.39 -21.71 -0.40
N ALA A 137 18.53 -23.03 -0.24
CA ALA A 137 17.59 -23.99 -0.82
C ALA A 137 16.16 -23.70 -0.36
N ASN A 138 15.97 -23.43 0.93
CA ASN A 138 14.67 -23.06 1.48
C ASN A 138 14.19 -21.69 0.97
N LEU A 139 15.08 -20.70 0.84
CA LEU A 139 14.71 -19.36 0.39
C LEU A 139 14.25 -19.34 -1.07
N ILE A 140 14.90 -20.08 -1.96
CA ILE A 140 14.65 -20.00 -3.41
C ILE A 140 13.66 -21.03 -3.93
N GLN A 141 13.35 -22.07 -3.15
CA GLN A 141 12.35 -23.10 -3.51
C GLN A 141 11.02 -22.50 -4.04
N PRO A 142 10.47 -21.41 -3.48
CA PRO A 142 9.23 -20.78 -3.96
C PRO A 142 9.29 -20.15 -5.34
N ILE A 143 10.49 -19.92 -5.89
CA ILE A 143 10.67 -19.30 -7.21
C ILE A 143 10.36 -20.32 -8.32
N ASN A 144 10.31 -21.61 -7.97
CA ASN A 144 10.08 -22.72 -8.88
C ASN A 144 8.61 -23.16 -8.84
N ILE A 145 7.70 -22.26 -9.20
CA ILE A 145 6.27 -22.58 -9.27
C ILE A 145 5.99 -23.25 -10.61
N ASP A 146 5.65 -24.53 -10.57
CA ASP A 146 5.17 -25.26 -11.73
C ASP A 146 3.74 -24.81 -12.04
N LEU A 147 3.56 -24.14 -13.17
CA LEU A 147 2.24 -23.89 -13.73
C LEU A 147 1.83 -25.12 -14.55
N GLU A 148 0.56 -25.52 -14.50
CA GLU A 148 0.06 -26.61 -15.35
C GLU A 148 0.17 -26.23 -16.83
N GLU A 149 1.27 -26.64 -17.46
CA GLU A 149 1.38 -27.35 -18.73
C GLU A 149 2.84 -27.82 -18.91
N ASP A 150 3.00 -28.88 -19.69
CA ASP A 150 4.16 -29.73 -19.90
C ASP A 150 5.38 -29.00 -20.51
N GLU A 151 6.28 -28.51 -19.66
CA GLU A 151 7.75 -28.53 -19.83
C GLU A 151 8.40 -27.59 -18.80
N ALA A 152 8.70 -28.11 -17.61
CA ALA A 152 9.56 -27.46 -16.63
C ALA A 152 10.83 -28.30 -16.38
N GLU A 153 11.58 -28.60 -17.44
CA GLU A 153 12.94 -29.10 -17.24
C GLU A 153 13.83 -27.95 -16.73
N GLY A 154 14.10 -28.00 -15.41
CA GLY A 154 15.23 -27.33 -14.79
C GLY A 154 14.97 -25.87 -14.38
N ILE A 155 14.02 -25.65 -13.48
CA ILE A 155 13.86 -24.32 -12.89
C ILE A 155 15.10 -23.99 -12.03
N GLN A 156 15.69 -22.86 -12.41
CA GLN A 156 17.08 -22.52 -12.24
C GLN A 156 17.32 -21.86 -10.87
N ASP A 157 18.12 -22.50 -10.01
CA ASP A 157 18.62 -22.01 -8.70
C ASP A 157 19.56 -20.78 -8.86
N THR A 158 19.05 -19.74 -9.50
CA THR A 158 19.81 -18.70 -10.16
C THR A 158 20.69 -17.90 -9.21
N LEU A 159 20.10 -17.38 -8.13
CA LEU A 159 20.84 -16.58 -7.15
C LEU A 159 21.82 -17.43 -6.33
N ASN A 160 21.48 -18.69 -6.08
CA ASN A 160 22.35 -19.61 -5.37
C ASN A 160 23.59 -19.96 -6.20
N ILE A 161 23.44 -20.11 -7.52
CA ILE A 161 24.58 -20.33 -8.43
C ILE A 161 25.54 -19.13 -8.42
N VAL A 162 25.03 -17.89 -8.42
CA VAL A 162 25.89 -16.69 -8.29
C VAL A 162 26.69 -16.72 -6.99
N ARG A 163 26.06 -17.07 -5.87
CA ARG A 163 26.76 -17.21 -4.58
C ARG A 163 27.83 -18.31 -4.64
N MET A 164 27.47 -19.48 -5.15
CA MET A 164 28.40 -20.61 -5.26
C MET A 164 29.58 -20.29 -6.18
N ALA A 165 29.38 -19.49 -7.23
CA ALA A 165 30.44 -19.06 -8.15
C ALA A 165 31.55 -18.25 -7.45
N VAL A 166 31.27 -17.58 -6.34
CA VAL A 166 32.29 -16.91 -5.50
C VAL A 166 33.27 -17.92 -4.89
N TYR A 167 32.82 -19.14 -4.62
CA TYR A 167 33.61 -20.22 -4.03
C TYR A 167 33.78 -21.37 -5.03
N ARG A 168 34.25 -21.02 -6.24
CA ARG A 168 34.36 -21.93 -7.38
C ARG A 168 35.05 -23.25 -7.03
N ASP A 169 36.19 -23.17 -6.33
CA ASP A 169 37.02 -24.33 -5.99
C ASP A 169 36.35 -25.25 -4.95
N TYR A 170 35.47 -24.69 -4.12
CA TYR A 170 34.74 -25.47 -3.11
C TYR A 170 33.57 -26.24 -3.72
N TYR A 171 32.80 -25.60 -4.60
CA TYR A 171 31.66 -26.22 -5.29
C TYR A 171 32.05 -26.99 -6.56
N LEU A 172 33.36 -27.03 -6.88
CA LEU A 172 33.94 -27.75 -8.00
C LEU A 172 33.23 -27.47 -9.34
N PHE A 173 32.94 -26.19 -9.64
CA PHE A 173 32.30 -25.86 -10.91
C PHE A 173 33.18 -26.33 -12.07
N PRO A 174 32.66 -27.17 -12.99
CA PRO A 174 33.39 -27.60 -14.16
C PRO A 174 33.91 -26.40 -14.94
N ASP A 175 35.12 -26.52 -15.50
CA ASP A 175 35.64 -25.50 -16.41
C ASP A 175 35.08 -25.66 -17.81
N ASP A 176 33.77 -25.55 -17.90
CA ASP A 176 33.01 -25.62 -19.14
C ASP A 176 32.63 -24.19 -19.59
N PRO A 177 33.16 -23.72 -20.73
CA PRO A 177 32.84 -22.41 -21.28
C PRO A 177 31.33 -22.19 -21.46
N SER A 178 30.57 -23.22 -21.84
CA SER A 178 29.12 -23.11 -22.04
C SER A 178 28.37 -22.83 -20.73
N LYS A 179 28.83 -23.41 -19.61
CA LYS A 179 28.28 -23.16 -18.27
C LYS A 179 28.64 -21.77 -17.74
N ARG A 180 29.77 -21.20 -18.18
CA ARG A 180 30.12 -19.80 -17.87
C ARG A 180 29.15 -18.83 -18.56
N GLU A 181 28.80 -19.09 -19.82
CA GLU A 181 27.80 -18.30 -20.55
C GLU A 181 26.43 -18.31 -19.83
N PHE A 182 26.02 -19.49 -19.36
CA PHE A 182 24.80 -19.67 -18.56
C PHE A 182 24.87 -18.99 -17.17
N THR A 183 26.05 -18.59 -16.70
CA THR A 183 26.13 -17.84 -15.44
C THR A 183 25.63 -16.40 -15.59
N TRP A 184 25.68 -15.83 -16.80
CA TRP A 184 25.24 -14.46 -17.06
C TRP A 184 23.74 -14.26 -16.89
N ILE A 185 22.92 -15.23 -17.28
CA ILE A 185 21.46 -15.16 -17.07
C ILE A 185 21.14 -15.06 -15.58
N HIS A 186 21.99 -15.62 -14.71
CA HIS A 186 21.78 -15.50 -13.28
C HIS A 186 22.06 -14.11 -12.72
N LEU A 187 23.13 -13.48 -13.19
CA LEU A 187 23.44 -12.10 -12.80
C LEU A 187 22.40 -11.13 -13.36
N ASP A 188 21.89 -11.41 -14.57
CA ASP A 188 20.80 -10.62 -15.15
C ASP A 188 19.51 -10.72 -14.33
N PHE A 189 19.18 -11.88 -13.77
CA PHE A 189 18.05 -12.01 -12.84
C PHE A 189 18.20 -11.11 -11.60
N VAL A 190 19.41 -10.99 -11.05
CA VAL A 190 19.69 -10.06 -9.95
C VAL A 190 19.47 -8.61 -10.38
N ARG A 191 19.95 -8.23 -11.57
CA ARG A 191 19.70 -6.90 -12.14
C ARG A 191 18.20 -6.62 -12.27
N GLN A 192 17.43 -7.57 -12.82
CA GLN A 192 15.98 -7.44 -12.98
C GLN A 192 15.29 -7.25 -11.62
N ALA A 193 15.64 -8.07 -10.62
CA ALA A 193 15.08 -7.96 -9.28
C ALA A 193 15.35 -6.58 -8.66
N VAL A 194 16.58 -6.07 -8.78
CA VAL A 194 16.99 -4.74 -8.28
C VAL A 194 16.24 -3.62 -8.98
N GLN A 195 16.07 -3.67 -10.30
CA GLN A 195 15.39 -2.59 -11.03
C GLN A 195 13.88 -2.60 -10.83
N CYS A 196 13.27 -3.77 -10.64
CA CYS A 196 11.83 -3.89 -10.41
C CYS A 196 11.43 -3.60 -8.96
N HIS A 197 12.34 -3.77 -7.99
CA HIS A 197 12.06 -3.63 -6.56
C HIS A 197 13.04 -2.65 -5.89
N ALA A 198 13.49 -1.64 -6.64
CA ALA A 198 14.49 -0.68 -6.17
C ALA A 198 14.06 -0.03 -4.84
N ASP A 199 14.84 -0.28 -3.79
CA ASP A 199 14.64 0.31 -2.49
C ASP A 199 15.47 1.60 -2.37
N MET A 200 14.79 2.72 -2.13
CA MET A 200 15.41 4.04 -1.95
C MET A 200 15.72 4.37 -0.48
N THR A 201 15.55 3.41 0.43
CA THR A 201 15.93 3.55 1.83
C THR A 201 17.43 3.85 1.91
N PRO A 202 17.83 5.02 2.45
CA PRO A 202 19.22 5.42 2.45
C PRO A 202 20.04 4.54 3.39
N MET A 203 21.07 3.90 2.85
CA MET A 203 22.08 3.25 3.68
C MET A 203 22.97 4.32 4.32
N LYS A 204 23.20 4.21 5.63
CA LYS A 204 23.97 5.21 6.37
C LYS A 204 25.45 4.90 6.32
N TRP A 205 26.24 5.92 6.02
CA TRP A 205 27.70 5.88 6.16
C TRP A 205 28.09 6.56 7.47
N PHE A 206 29.06 5.99 8.19
CA PHE A 206 29.65 6.60 9.38
C PHE A 206 31.16 6.67 9.23
N TRP A 207 31.76 7.71 9.80
CA TRP A 207 33.22 7.80 9.85
C TRP A 207 33.77 6.81 10.88
N SER A 208 34.72 5.98 10.48
CA SER A 208 35.48 5.11 11.38
C SER A 208 36.78 5.81 11.76
N ASP A 209 36.91 6.25 13.01
CA ASP A 209 38.15 6.86 13.50
C ASP A 209 39.33 5.89 13.51
N THR A 210 39.06 4.59 13.62
CA THR A 210 40.05 3.52 13.57
C THR A 210 40.62 3.34 12.17
N ARG A 211 39.79 3.43 11.12
CA ARG A 211 40.24 3.23 9.73
C ARG A 211 40.46 4.53 8.94
N LYS A 212 40.07 5.67 9.51
CA LYS A 212 40.10 6.98 8.84
C LYS A 212 39.35 6.97 7.50
N GLU A 213 38.21 6.29 7.46
CA GLU A 213 37.35 6.23 6.27
C GLU A 213 35.87 6.03 6.62
N ALA A 214 35.00 6.23 5.64
CA ALA A 214 33.57 5.99 5.77
C ALA A 214 33.25 4.49 5.67
N VAL A 215 32.48 3.98 6.63
CA VAL A 215 32.00 2.60 6.68
C VAL A 215 30.47 2.59 6.54
N LEU A 216 29.97 1.61 5.79
CA LEU A 216 28.54 1.41 5.55
C LEU A 216 27.90 0.67 6.73
N LYS A 217 26.79 1.18 7.28
CA LYS A 217 25.87 0.40 8.13
C LYS A 217 24.63 -0.01 7.34
N PRO A 218 24.45 -1.31 7.06
CA PRO A 218 23.28 -1.81 6.36
C PRO A 218 22.01 -1.99 7.24
N GLU A 219 22.02 -1.51 8.49
CA GLU A 219 20.97 -1.77 9.49
C GLU A 219 19.71 -0.89 9.34
N ALA A 220 19.57 -0.16 8.23
CA ALA A 220 18.35 0.62 8.03
C ALA A 220 17.14 -0.33 7.98
N PRO A 221 16.00 -0.01 8.61
CA PRO A 221 14.77 -0.76 8.38
C PRO A 221 14.37 -0.61 6.92
N HIS A 222 14.14 -1.74 6.25
CA HIS A 222 13.65 -1.79 4.88
C HIS A 222 12.21 -2.29 4.88
N THR A 223 11.32 -1.63 4.15
CA THR A 223 9.96 -2.13 3.96
C THR A 223 9.97 -3.20 2.88
N CYS A 224 9.63 -4.42 3.27
CA CYS A 224 9.65 -5.61 2.42
C CYS A 224 8.26 -6.24 2.34
N ARG A 225 8.01 -7.02 1.29
CA ARG A 225 6.92 -8.00 1.32
C ARG A 225 7.30 -9.16 2.23
N LYS A 226 6.34 -9.61 3.04
CA LYS A 226 6.51 -10.73 3.94
C LYS A 226 6.71 -12.02 3.16
N TRP A 227 7.95 -12.47 3.14
CA TRP A 227 8.37 -13.61 2.33
C TRP A 227 7.59 -14.88 2.66
N ASP A 228 7.34 -15.15 3.94
CA ASP A 228 6.68 -16.38 4.40
C ASP A 228 5.31 -16.60 3.76
N ASN A 229 4.51 -15.54 3.57
CA ASN A 229 3.19 -15.64 2.92
C ASN A 229 3.32 -16.01 1.44
N ILE A 230 4.26 -15.38 0.74
CA ILE A 230 4.53 -15.60 -0.69
C ILE A 230 5.10 -17.00 -0.88
N GLN A 231 6.03 -17.39 0.00
CA GLN A 231 6.62 -18.71 0.05
C GLN A 231 5.54 -19.77 0.24
N GLN A 232 4.68 -19.64 1.25
CA GLN A 232 3.63 -20.61 1.51
C GLN A 232 2.69 -20.74 0.30
N TRP A 233 2.26 -19.61 -0.27
CA TRP A 233 1.41 -19.59 -1.45
C TRP A 233 2.01 -20.32 -2.66
N ALA A 234 3.31 -20.15 -2.87
CA ALA A 234 4.05 -20.85 -3.92
C ALA A 234 4.17 -22.35 -3.61
N MET A 235 4.54 -22.70 -2.38
CA MET A 235 4.70 -24.10 -1.92
C MET A 235 3.42 -24.91 -2.07
N ASP A 236 2.24 -24.30 -1.84
CA ASP A 236 0.94 -24.93 -2.06
C ASP A 236 0.68 -25.32 -3.52
N ARG A 237 1.53 -24.86 -4.45
CA ARG A 237 1.39 -25.01 -5.91
C ARG A 237 2.60 -25.67 -6.57
N ILE A 238 3.63 -26.04 -5.82
CA ILE A 238 4.79 -26.75 -6.37
C ILE A 238 4.37 -28.17 -6.76
N HIS A 239 4.72 -28.58 -7.98
CA HIS A 239 4.56 -29.97 -8.38
C HIS A 239 5.66 -30.82 -7.71
N VAL A 240 5.26 -31.82 -6.93
CA VAL A 240 6.22 -32.75 -6.35
C VAL A 240 6.65 -33.72 -7.44
N LEU A 241 7.85 -33.52 -7.98
CA LEU A 241 8.46 -34.42 -8.96
C LEU A 241 8.41 -35.87 -8.49
N THR A 242 8.03 -36.75 -9.39
CA THR A 242 8.12 -38.20 -9.22
C THR A 242 9.58 -38.65 -9.16
N GLU A 243 9.84 -39.83 -8.61
CA GLU A 243 11.19 -40.41 -8.58
C GLU A 243 11.80 -40.59 -9.99
N VAL A 244 10.96 -40.76 -11.01
CA VAL A 244 11.38 -40.87 -12.41
C VAL A 244 11.84 -39.52 -12.96
N GLU A 245 11.15 -38.44 -12.63
CA GLU A 245 11.54 -37.08 -13.04
C GLU A 245 12.79 -36.61 -12.30
N LYS A 246 12.89 -36.91 -11.00
CA LYS A 246 14.10 -36.65 -10.21
C LYS A 246 15.34 -37.31 -10.81
N ALA A 247 15.20 -38.52 -11.37
CA ALA A 247 16.30 -39.25 -11.99
C ALA A 247 16.80 -38.63 -13.31
N LYS A 248 16.01 -37.75 -13.96
CA LYS A 248 16.41 -37.03 -15.18
C LYS A 248 17.17 -35.74 -14.89
N ILE A 249 17.05 -35.20 -13.67
CA ILE A 249 17.66 -33.93 -13.28
C ILE A 249 19.11 -34.17 -12.86
N GLN A 250 20.05 -33.36 -13.38
CA GLN A 250 21.42 -33.42 -12.91
C GLN A 250 21.49 -33.06 -11.41
N PRO A 251 22.23 -33.84 -10.60
CA PRO A 251 22.39 -33.54 -9.19
C PRO A 251 23.01 -32.15 -9.03
N ARG A 252 22.51 -31.39 -8.05
CA ARG A 252 23.07 -30.07 -7.73
C ARG A 252 24.55 -30.21 -7.38
N PRO A 253 25.40 -29.23 -7.73
CA PRO A 253 26.73 -29.13 -7.18
C PRO A 253 26.64 -29.14 -5.65
N THR A 254 27.10 -30.21 -5.02
CA THR A 254 27.26 -30.28 -3.57
C THR A 254 28.73 -30.48 -3.25
N HIS A 255 29.12 -30.15 -2.02
CA HIS A 255 30.51 -30.19 -1.60
C HIS A 255 31.17 -31.52 -1.98
N GLY A 256 32.26 -31.45 -2.75
CA GLY A 256 33.08 -32.60 -3.10
C GLY A 256 32.48 -33.60 -4.10
N THR A 257 31.31 -33.35 -4.72
CA THR A 257 30.72 -34.26 -5.70
C THR A 257 30.32 -33.54 -6.99
N TRP A 258 31.29 -33.41 -7.88
CA TRP A 258 31.08 -33.51 -9.33
C TRP A 258 31.88 -34.72 -9.78
N ILE A 259 31.24 -35.87 -9.88
CA ILE A 259 31.80 -37.01 -10.62
C ILE A 259 31.32 -36.85 -12.06
N PRO A 260 32.23 -36.86 -13.06
CA PRO A 260 31.96 -36.48 -14.45
C PRO A 260 30.79 -37.19 -15.10
#